data_AF-A0A422M4W2-F1
#
_entry.id   AF-A0A422M4W2-F1
#
_cell.length_a   1.000
_cell.length_b   1.000
_cell.length_c   1.000
_cell.angle_alpha   90.00
_cell.angle_beta   90.00
_cell.angle_gamma   90.00
#
_symmetry.space_group_name_H-M   'P 1'
#
loop_
_entity.id
_entity.type
_entity.pdbx_description
1 polymer ?
#
loop_
_entity_poly.entity_id
_entity_poly.type
_entity_poly.pdbx_seq_one_letter_code
_entity_poly.pdbx_strand_id
1 'polypeptide(L)'
;MKLKVWTDSNNRLLHWAWADENRPVGPTDEGFDVIEVDKAVGLYENHASIIDGKVVPDAGYDPDADRPKPEASPEQQMIAALALDVAQMKAVKSSD
;
A
#
# COMPACT_ATOMS: atom_id res chain seq x y z
N MET A 1 -1.66 10.26 -16.04
CA MET A 1 -0.48 9.37 -16.14
C MET A 1 -0.93 8.03 -16.68
N LYS A 2 -0.10 7.36 -17.48
CA LYS A 2 -0.48 6.09 -18.11
C LYS A 2 0.14 4.87 -17.45
N LEU A 3 -0.66 3.83 -17.30
CA LEU A 3 -0.26 2.56 -16.73
C LEU A 3 -0.58 1.43 -17.71
N LYS A 4 0.33 0.46 -17.78
CA LYS A 4 0.05 -0.86 -18.35
C LYS A 4 -0.47 -1.75 -17.24
N VAL A 5 -1.60 -2.40 -17.47
CA VAL A 5 -2.26 -3.29 -16.51
C VAL A 5 -2.51 -4.65 -17.15
N TRP A 6 -2.19 -5.70 -16.41
CA TRP A 6 -2.52 -7.07 -16.78
C TRP A 6 -3.65 -7.52 -15.88
N THR A 7 -4.72 -8.04 -16.47
CA THR A 7 -5.88 -8.54 -15.73
C THR A 7 -6.16 -10.00 -16.04
N ASP A 8 -6.82 -10.69 -15.12
CA ASP A 8 -7.44 -11.98 -15.42
C ASP A 8 -8.77 -11.82 -16.17
N SER A 9 -9.43 -12.94 -16.47
CA SER A 9 -10.74 -12.98 -17.13
C SER A 9 -11.89 -12.29 -16.39
N ASN A 10 -11.72 -11.98 -15.10
CA ASN A 10 -12.68 -11.29 -14.25
C ASN A 10 -12.28 -9.82 -14.01
N ASN A 11 -11.37 -9.29 -14.83
CA ASN A 11 -10.78 -7.97 -14.68
C ASN A 11 -9.98 -7.76 -13.39
N ARG A 12 -9.57 -8.84 -12.69
CA ARG A 12 -8.73 -8.74 -11.50
C ARG A 12 -7.34 -8.28 -11.91
N LEU A 13 -6.83 -7.24 -11.27
CA LEU A 13 -5.48 -6.73 -11.50
C LEU A 13 -4.45 -7.78 -11.05
N LEU A 14 -3.66 -8.27 -12.01
CA LEU A 14 -2.57 -9.20 -11.76
C LEU A 14 -1.25 -8.45 -11.59
N HIS A 15 -0.95 -7.56 -12.53
CA HIS A 15 0.27 -6.75 -12.54
C HIS A 15 0.01 -5.35 -13.07
N TRP A 16 0.86 -4.41 -12.70
CA TRP A 16 0.88 -3.10 -13.33
C TRP A 16 2.28 -2.51 -13.40
N ALA A 17 2.48 -1.61 -14.35
CA ALA A 17 3.69 -0.82 -14.44
C ALA A 17 3.42 0.49 -15.19
N TRP A 18 4.37 1.40 -15.13
CA TRP A 18 4.33 2.64 -15.91
C TRP A 18 4.31 2.34 -17.40
N ALA A 19 3.38 2.95 -18.13
CA ALA A 19 3.37 2.93 -19.59
C ALA A 19 4.10 4.17 -20.13
N ASP A 20 4.55 4.08 -21.38
CA ASP A 20 4.96 5.26 -22.14
C ASP A 20 3.75 6.19 -22.29
N GLU A 21 3.91 7.48 -21.96
CA GLU A 21 2.85 8.48 -22.02
C GLU A 21 2.30 8.70 -23.44
N ASN A 22 3.04 8.30 -24.48
CA ASN A 22 2.59 8.36 -25.87
C ASN A 22 1.72 7.16 -26.29
N ARG A 23 1.64 6.10 -25.48
CA ARG A 23 0.80 4.94 -25.84
C ARG A 23 -0.69 5.30 -25.81
N PRO A 24 -1.49 4.82 -26.78
CA PRO A 24 -2.94 5.02 -26.76
C PRO A 24 -3.56 4.28 -25.57
N VAL A 25 -4.60 4.86 -24.98
CA VAL A 25 -5.42 4.22 -23.94
C VAL A 25 -6.28 3.15 -24.60
N GLY A 26 -6.38 1.98 -23.96
CA GLY A 26 -7.15 0.83 -24.43
C GLY A 26 -6.35 -0.47 -24.48
N PRO A 27 -6.97 -1.55 -24.99
CA PRO A 27 -6.34 -2.85 -25.09
C PRO A 27 -5.19 -2.86 -26.09
N THR A 28 -4.24 -3.77 -25.87
CA THR A 28 -3.08 -3.96 -26.76
C THR A 28 -2.91 -5.42 -27.14
N ASP A 29 -2.26 -5.67 -28.27
CA ASP A 29 -1.89 -7.03 -28.72
C ASP A 29 -0.72 -7.63 -27.91
N GLU A 30 -0.19 -6.90 -26.93
CA GLU A 30 0.92 -7.31 -26.05
C GLU A 30 0.43 -8.02 -24.77
N GLY A 31 -0.89 -8.16 -24.60
CA GLY A 31 -1.49 -8.84 -23.44
C GLY A 31 -1.64 -7.98 -22.18
N PHE A 32 -1.55 -6.65 -22.31
CA PHE A 32 -1.94 -5.68 -21.29
C PHE A 32 -2.83 -4.60 -21.88
N ASP A 33 -3.56 -3.91 -21.03
CA ASP A 33 -4.31 -2.71 -21.38
C ASP A 33 -3.54 -1.47 -20.91
N VAL A 34 -3.66 -0.37 -21.65
CA VAL A 34 -3.18 0.94 -21.21
C VAL A 34 -4.35 1.71 -20.63
N ILE A 35 -4.26 2.08 -19.36
CA ILE A 35 -5.24 2.94 -18.69
C ILE A 35 -4.62 4.28 -18.34
N GLU A 36 -5.45 5.30 -18.25
CA GLU A 36 -5.06 6.62 -17.76
C GLU A 36 -5.69 6.86 -16.39
N VAL A 37 -4.84 7.23 -15.44
CA VAL A 37 -5.24 7.54 -14.07
C VAL A 37 -4.61 8.85 -13.61
N ASP A 38 -5.22 9.49 -12.61
CA ASP A 38 -4.65 10.69 -11.99
C ASP A 38 -3.47 10.35 -11.08
N LYS A 39 -3.56 9.22 -10.37
CA LYS A 39 -2.56 8.75 -9.39
C LYS A 39 -2.51 7.21 -9.36
N ALA A 40 -1.32 6.65 -9.09
CA ALA A 40 -1.14 5.23 -8.83
C ALA A 40 -1.55 4.86 -7.38
N VAL A 41 -2.84 4.95 -7.08
CA VAL A 41 -3.42 4.57 -5.78
C VAL A 41 -4.41 3.44 -5.98
N GLY A 42 -4.44 2.47 -5.06
CA GLY A 42 -5.39 1.35 -5.13
C GLY A 42 -4.98 0.22 -6.09
N LEU A 43 -3.80 0.30 -6.71
CA LEU A 43 -3.26 -0.72 -7.62
C LEU A 43 -2.60 -1.85 -6.82
N TYR A 44 -3.44 -2.58 -6.08
CA TYR A 44 -2.99 -3.73 -5.30
C TYR A 44 -3.23 -4.99 -6.13
N GLU A 45 -2.15 -5.66 -6.51
CA GLU A 45 -2.22 -6.93 -7.23
C GLU A 45 -3.10 -7.93 -6.45
N ASN A 46 -4.00 -8.61 -7.16
CA ASN A 46 -5.03 -9.50 -6.62
C ASN A 46 -6.07 -8.88 -5.66
N HIS A 47 -5.96 -7.59 -5.34
CA HIS A 47 -6.85 -6.86 -4.43
C HIS A 47 -7.50 -5.61 -5.05
N ALA A 48 -7.44 -5.52 -6.38
CA ALA A 48 -8.15 -4.51 -7.15
C ALA A 48 -8.60 -5.09 -8.49
N SER A 49 -9.64 -4.51 -9.08
CA SER A 49 -10.10 -4.80 -10.43
C SER A 49 -9.98 -3.56 -11.31
N ILE A 50 -9.80 -3.76 -12.62
CA ILE A 50 -9.81 -2.68 -13.61
C ILE A 50 -11.16 -2.73 -14.35
N ILE A 51 -12.05 -1.79 -14.08
CA ILE A 51 -13.40 -1.76 -14.66
C ILE A 51 -13.57 -0.46 -15.42
N ASP A 52 -13.86 -0.53 -16.71
CA ASP A 52 -14.01 0.63 -17.60
C ASP A 52 -12.82 1.60 -17.53
N GLY A 53 -11.60 1.06 -17.47
CA GLY A 53 -10.36 1.83 -17.34
C GLY A 53 -10.11 2.43 -15.97
N LYS A 54 -10.94 2.12 -14.97
CA LYS A 54 -10.81 2.63 -13.59
C LYS A 54 -10.31 1.55 -12.65
N VAL A 55 -9.47 1.95 -11.71
CA VAL A 55 -9.00 1.10 -10.60
C VAL A 55 -10.10 1.03 -9.54
N VAL A 56 -10.56 -0.17 -9.23
CA VAL A 56 -11.56 -0.46 -8.20
C VAL A 56 -10.94 -1.41 -7.16
N PRO A 57 -10.41 -0.89 -6.04
CA PRO A 57 -9.88 -1.73 -4.96
C PRO A 57 -10.98 -2.55 -4.28
N ASP A 58 -10.61 -3.71 -3.74
CA ASP A 58 -11.50 -4.51 -2.90
C ASP A 58 -11.93 -3.71 -1.68
N ALA A 59 -13.23 -3.77 -1.38
CA ALA A 59 -13.79 -3.12 -0.21
C ALA A 59 -13.19 -3.71 1.07
N GLY A 60 -12.64 -2.84 1.93
CA GLY A 60 -12.06 -3.24 3.21
C GLY A 60 -10.65 -3.87 3.12
N TYR A 61 -10.04 -3.93 1.93
CA TYR A 61 -8.64 -4.28 1.82
C TYR A 61 -7.76 -3.16 2.39
N ASP A 62 -6.93 -3.50 3.37
CA ASP A 62 -5.93 -2.62 3.96
C ASP A 62 -4.53 -3.17 3.62
N PRO A 63 -3.77 -2.51 2.72
CA PRO A 63 -2.44 -2.97 2.32
C PRO A 63 -1.40 -2.93 3.46
N ASP A 64 -1.71 -2.24 4.56
CA ASP A 64 -0.85 -2.12 5.73
C ASP A 64 -1.26 -3.06 6.88
N ALA A 65 -2.47 -3.65 6.85
CA ALA A 65 -2.94 -4.56 7.89
C ALA A 65 -2.07 -5.82 8.01
N ASP A 66 -1.60 -6.35 6.88
CA ASP A 66 -0.75 -7.55 6.81
C ASP A 66 0.75 -7.22 6.78
N ARG A 67 1.13 -5.93 6.84
CA ARG A 67 2.55 -5.58 6.90
C ARG A 67 3.09 -5.90 8.29
N PRO A 68 4.20 -6.68 8.38
CA PRO A 68 4.85 -6.86 9.66
C PRO A 68 5.22 -5.47 10.19
N LYS A 69 4.73 -5.17 11.40
CA LYS A 69 5.14 -3.94 12.08
C LYS A 69 6.65 -3.99 12.25
N PRO A 70 7.39 -2.95 11.85
CA PRO A 70 8.81 -2.89 12.13
C PRO A 70 9.04 -3.13 13.62
N GLU A 71 9.93 -4.06 13.95
CA GLU A 71 10.37 -4.20 15.33
C GLU A 71 11.01 -2.88 15.79
N ALA A 72 10.80 -2.52 17.06
CA ALA A 72 11.43 -1.34 17.62
C ALA A 72 12.95 -1.49 17.50
N SER A 73 13.63 -0.45 17.02
CA SER A 73 15.09 -0.42 16.96
C SER A 73 15.69 -0.55 18.37
N PRO A 74 16.94 -1.00 18.52
CA PRO A 74 17.61 -1.06 19.82
C PRO A 74 17.55 0.26 20.60
N GLU A 75 17.68 1.41 19.91
CA GLU A 75 17.59 2.74 20.50
C GLU A 75 16.16 3.03 21.00
N GLN A 76 15.14 2.66 20.23
CA GLN A 76 13.74 2.81 20.63
C GLN A 76 13.41 1.94 21.85
N GLN A 77 13.96 0.73 21.92
CA GLN A 77 13.83 -0.15 23.08
C GLN A 77 14.50 0.45 24.32
N MET A 78 15.70 1.03 24.18
CA MET A 78 16.40 1.70 25.27
C MET A 78 15.64 2.93 25.77
N ILE A 79 15.10 3.76 24.87
CA ILE A 79 14.27 4.92 25.23
C ILE A 79 13.01 4.48 25.98
N ALA A 80 12.36 3.40 25.55
CA ALA A 80 11.17 2.87 26.22
C ALA A 80 11.49 2.38 27.64
N ALA A 81 12.62 1.69 27.83
CA ALA A 81 13.08 1.24 29.15
C ALA A 81 13.35 2.44 30.08
N LEU A 82 14.09 3.45 29.59
CA LEU A 82 14.37 4.67 30.36
C LEU A 82 13.10 5.44 30.73
N ALA A 83 12.12 5.51 29.82
CA ALA A 83 10.84 6.16 30.08
C ALA A 83 10.05 5.44 31.19
N LEU A 84 10.10 4.11 31.21
CA LEU A 84 9.47 3.29 32.26
C LEU A 84 10.12 3.56 33.63
N ASP A 85 11.44 3.56 33.70
CA ASP A 85 12.19 3.84 34.93
C ASP A 85 11.87 5.23 35.49
N VAL A 86 11.86 6.26 34.62
CA VAL A 86 11.51 7.63 35.02
C VAL A 86 10.06 7.73 35.52
N ALA A 87 9.12 7.03 34.88
CA ALA A 87 7.72 7.02 35.32
C ALA A 87 7.58 6.41 36.72
N GLN A 88 8.27 5.29 36.98
CA GLN A 88 8.28 4.65 38.30
C GLN A 88 8.89 5.55 39.37
N MET A 89 10.03 6.18 39.09
CA MET A 89 10.67 7.14 40.01
C MET A 89 9.75 8.32 40.36
N LYS A 90 9.03 8.84 39.37
CA LYS A 90 8.05 9.93 39.58
C LYS A 90 6.87 9.47 40.44
N ALA A 91 6.36 8.26 40.22
CA ALA A 91 5.25 7.71 40.99
C ALA A 91 5.63 7.49 42.47
N VAL A 92 6.83 6.94 42.73
CA VAL A 92 7.35 6.79 44.08
C VAL A 92 7.49 8.14 44.78
N LYS A 93 8.04 9.15 44.09
CA LYS A 93 8.20 10.50 44.64
C LYS A 93 6.89 11.25 44.89
N SER A 94 5.80 10.86 44.23
CA SER A 94 4.48 11.49 44.37
C SER A 94 3.59 10.84 45.44
N SER A 95 4.10 9.81 46.12
CA SER A 95 3.34 9.02 47.11
C SER A 95 3.68 9.39 48.57
N ASP A 96 4.45 10.47 48.78
CA ASP A 96 4.72 11.14 50.06
C ASP A 96 3.87 12.42 50.20
#